data_AF-A0A8H3HAG0-F1
#
_entry.id   AF-A0A8H3HAG0-F1
#
_cell.length_a   1.000
_cell.length_b   1.000
_cell.length_c   1.000
_cell.angle_alpha   90.00
_cell.angle_beta   90.00
_cell.angle_gamma   90.00
#
_symmetry.space_group_name_H-M   'P 1'
#
loop_
_entity.id
_entity.type
_entity.pdbx_description
1 polymer ?
#
loop_
_entity_poly.entity_id
_entity_poly.type
_entity_poly.pdbx_seq_one_letter_code
_entity_poly.pdbx_strand_id
1 'polypeptide(L)'
;MRAAGLKAIGTIMSSEAVLISSSSPKKPHMLSVMKQLKSRLAGVVASTKYILCQYNIRRADLSVARKITPGRRSATVSALEDAEWIAVSSMKRQRQ
;
A
#
# COMPACT_ATOMS: atom_id res chain seq x y z
N MET A 1 8.23 -4.24 30.90
CA MET A 1 7.09 -4.96 31.53
C MET A 1 7.51 -6.37 31.93
N ARG A 2 7.70 -7.32 30.99
CA ARG A 2 8.16 -8.69 31.30
C ARG A 2 9.51 -8.78 32.00
N ALA A 3 10.52 -8.04 31.54
CA ALA A 3 11.86 -8.05 32.14
C ALA A 3 11.92 -7.53 33.58
N ALA A 4 10.90 -6.78 34.02
CA ALA A 4 10.75 -6.29 35.39
C ALA A 4 9.76 -7.11 36.22
N GLY A 5 9.30 -8.27 35.72
CA GLY A 5 8.31 -9.12 36.42
C GLY A 5 6.89 -8.57 36.46
N LEU A 6 6.57 -7.52 35.68
CA LEU A 6 5.27 -6.85 35.71
C LEU A 6 4.28 -7.45 34.69
N LYS A 7 3.01 -7.57 35.10
CA LYS A 7 1.89 -8.03 34.27
C LYS A 7 0.95 -6.87 33.91
N ALA A 8 0.58 -6.75 32.64
CA ALA A 8 -0.42 -5.79 32.21
C ALA A 8 -1.81 -6.19 32.76
N ILE A 9 -2.48 -5.25 33.42
CA ILE A 9 -3.82 -5.45 34.01
C ILE A 9 -4.94 -4.97 33.10
N GLY A 10 -4.63 -4.13 32.12
CA GLY A 10 -5.58 -3.57 31.16
C GLY A 10 -4.91 -2.57 30.25
N THR A 11 -5.55 -2.32 29.11
CA THR A 11 -5.13 -1.28 28.15
C THR A 11 -6.11 -0.13 28.24
N ILE A 12 -5.61 1.07 28.57
CA ILE A 12 -6.44 2.27 28.69
C ILE A 12 -6.71 2.86 27.30
N MET A 13 -5.68 2.90 26.45
CA MET A 13 -5.79 3.40 25.08
C MET A 13 -4.74 2.77 24.18
N SER A 14 -5.07 2.65 22.89
CA SER A 14 -4.09 2.39 21.83
C SER A 14 -3.58 3.72 21.28
N SER A 15 -2.27 3.87 21.19
CA SER A 15 -1.64 5.05 20.58
C SER A 15 -1.07 4.68 19.21
N GLU A 16 -1.25 5.57 18.25
CA GLU A 16 -0.62 5.51 16.94
C GLU A 16 -0.14 6.90 16.52
N ALA A 17 0.79 6.96 15.58
CA ALA A 17 1.25 8.22 15.03
C ALA A 17 0.15 8.81 14.11
N VAL A 18 -0.38 9.97 14.47
CA VAL A 18 -1.42 10.67 13.70
C VAL A 18 -0.93 12.06 13.25
N LEU A 19 -1.35 12.47 12.05
CA LEU A 19 -1.15 13.85 11.59
C LEU A 19 -2.29 14.72 12.11
N ILE A 20 -1.96 15.71 12.94
CA ILE A 20 -2.92 16.68 13.49
C ILE A 20 -2.75 18.06 12.86
N SER A 21 -3.85 18.80 12.74
CA SER A 21 -3.88 20.17 12.23
C SER A 21 -4.88 21.03 13.00
N SER A 22 -4.59 22.32 13.15
CA SER A 22 -5.52 23.28 13.76
C SER A 22 -6.82 23.39 12.96
N SER A 23 -7.96 23.38 13.64
CA SER A 23 -9.28 23.66 13.06
C SER A 23 -9.45 25.11 12.61
N SER A 24 -8.66 26.03 13.16
CA SER A 24 -8.67 27.47 12.84
C SER A 24 -7.27 27.93 12.40
N PRO A 25 -6.93 27.76 11.11
CA PRO A 25 -5.60 28.07 10.60
C PRO A 25 -5.38 29.58 10.50
N LYS A 26 -4.44 30.11 11.29
CA LYS A 26 -4.10 31.54 11.34
C LYS A 26 -3.34 32.06 10.11
N LYS A 27 -2.80 31.15 9.27
CA LYS A 27 -1.99 31.46 8.09
C LYS A 27 -2.62 30.81 6.84
N PRO A 28 -3.53 31.51 6.13
CA PRO A 28 -4.26 30.93 4.99
C PRO A 28 -3.36 30.44 3.86
N HIS A 29 -2.22 31.10 3.61
CA HIS A 29 -1.25 30.70 2.59
C HIS A 29 -0.61 29.32 2.86
N MET A 30 -0.64 28.83 4.11
CA MET A 30 -0.11 27.51 4.48
C MET A 30 -1.09 26.37 4.21
N LEU A 31 -2.37 26.64 3.91
CA LEU A 31 -3.38 25.61 3.64
C LEU A 31 -2.99 24.72 2.46
N SER A 32 -2.39 25.32 1.41
CA SER A 32 -1.91 24.57 0.25
C SER A 32 -0.82 23.56 0.64
N VAL A 33 0.16 24.00 1.43
CA VAL A 33 1.26 23.16 1.93
C VAL A 33 0.72 22.03 2.82
N MET A 34 -0.24 22.33 3.69
CA MET A 34 -0.88 21.31 4.54
C MET A 34 -1.62 20.26 3.72
N LYS A 35 -2.35 20.68 2.69
CA LYS A 35 -3.03 19.76 1.75
C LYS A 35 -2.02 18.88 1.00
N GLN A 36 -0.92 19.47 0.56
CA GLN A 36 0.16 18.74 -0.13
C GLN A 36 0.84 17.72 0.78
N LEU A 37 1.15 18.09 2.03
CA LEU A 37 1.73 17.18 3.03
C LEU A 37 0.78 16.03 3.34
N LYS A 38 -0.50 16.31 3.59
CA LYS A 38 -1.52 15.29 3.82
C LYS A 38 -1.61 14.31 2.64
N SER A 39 -1.61 14.81 1.41
CA SER A 39 -1.64 13.99 0.19
C SER A 39 -0.42 13.06 0.09
N ARG A 40 0.78 13.57 0.38
CA ARG A 40 2.02 12.78 0.38
C ARG A 40 2.00 11.66 1.42
N LEU A 41 1.62 11.98 2.65
CA LEU A 41 1.53 11.00 3.73
C LEU A 41 0.45 9.95 3.44
N ALA A 42 -0.72 10.37 2.93
CA ALA A 42 -1.76 9.44 2.49
C ALA A 42 -1.27 8.50 1.38
N GLY A 43 -0.45 9.00 0.46
CA GLY A 43 0.21 8.21 -0.58
C GLY A 43 1.11 7.11 0.00
N VAL A 44 1.94 7.44 0.99
CA VAL A 44 2.83 6.48 1.67
C VAL A 44 2.03 5.45 2.47
N VAL A 45 1.02 5.88 3.23
CA VAL A 45 0.14 4.95 3.97
C VAL A 45 -0.64 4.04 3.02
N ALA A 46 -0.98 4.52 1.81
CA ALA A 46 -1.62 3.70 0.81
C ALA A 46 -0.65 2.70 0.16
N SER A 47 0.62 3.07 -0.06
CA SER A 47 1.60 2.19 -0.71
C SER A 47 1.99 1.01 0.16
N THR A 48 2.08 1.17 1.49
CA THR A 48 2.39 0.06 2.42
C THR A 48 1.36 -1.06 2.41
N LYS A 49 0.15 -0.83 1.86
CA LYS A 49 -0.91 -1.85 1.76
C LYS A 49 -0.81 -2.71 0.52
N TYR A 50 0.07 -2.39 -0.43
CA TYR A 50 0.18 -3.09 -1.70
C TYR A 50 1.63 -3.52 -1.96
N ILE A 51 1.75 -4.70 -2.56
CA ILE A 51 3.03 -5.23 -3.04
C ILE A 51 2.93 -5.33 -4.56
N LEU A 52 4.02 -4.98 -5.24
CA LEU A 52 4.19 -5.22 -6.66
C LEU A 52 4.66 -6.65 -6.86
N CYS A 53 3.87 -7.47 -7.57
CA CYS A 53 4.24 -8.82 -7.95
C CYS A 53 4.57 -8.84 -9.45
N GLN A 54 5.78 -9.29 -9.78
CA GLN A 54 6.24 -9.44 -11.15
C GLN A 54 6.66 -10.88 -11.38
N TYR A 55 6.19 -11.47 -12.47
CA TYR A 55 6.50 -12.84 -12.84
C TYR A 55 6.35 -13.07 -14.34
N ASN A 56 7.05 -14.08 -14.83
CA ASN A 56 6.87 -14.58 -16.19
C ASN A 56 5.91 -15.78 -16.15
N ILE A 57 5.05 -15.87 -17.14
CA ILE A 57 4.10 -16.97 -17.28
C ILE A 57 3.93 -17.31 -18.76
N ARG A 58 3.55 -18.56 -19.06
CA ARG A 58 3.15 -18.95 -20.40
C ARG A 58 1.88 -18.20 -20.80
N ARG A 59 1.78 -17.84 -22.08
CA ARG A 59 0.64 -17.10 -22.65
C ARG A 59 -0.69 -17.84 -22.46
N ALA A 60 -0.67 -19.17 -22.51
CA ALA A 60 -1.86 -20.01 -22.28
C ALA A 60 -2.46 -19.84 -20.87
N ASP A 61 -1.61 -19.62 -19.86
CA ASP A 61 -2.02 -19.58 -18.45
C ASP A 61 -2.42 -18.16 -17.99
N LEU A 62 -2.35 -17.16 -18.87
CA LEU A 62 -2.69 -15.77 -18.56
C LEU A 62 -4.10 -15.62 -17.97
N SER A 63 -5.06 -16.40 -18.47
CA SER A 63 -6.45 -16.37 -18.00
C SER A 63 -6.58 -16.77 -16.52
N VAL A 64 -5.73 -17.69 -16.05
CA VAL A 64 -5.68 -18.14 -14.66
C VAL A 64 -4.94 -17.10 -13.81
N ALA A 65 -3.78 -16.64 -14.27
CA ALA A 65 -2.98 -15.59 -13.63
C ALA A 65 -3.81 -14.32 -13.36
N ARG A 66 -4.64 -13.90 -14.31
CA ARG A 66 -5.50 -12.71 -14.17
C ARG A 66 -6.53 -12.84 -13.04
N LYS A 67 -6.99 -14.06 -12.71
CA LYS A 67 -7.90 -14.31 -11.58
C LYS A 67 -7.17 -14.19 -10.23
N ILE A 68 -5.90 -14.59 -10.17
CA ILE A 68 -5.10 -14.61 -8.94
C ILE A 68 -4.52 -13.21 -8.64
N THR A 69 -4.00 -12.53 -9.66
CA THR A 69 -3.38 -11.21 -9.56
C THR A 69 -4.05 -10.23 -10.53
N PRO A 70 -5.30 -9.81 -10.27
CA PRO A 70 -6.04 -8.91 -11.18
C PRO A 70 -5.44 -7.49 -11.27
N GLY A 71 -4.58 -7.12 -10.32
CA GLY A 71 -3.99 -5.79 -10.20
C GLY A 71 -4.89 -4.82 -9.43
N ARG A 72 -4.35 -3.64 -9.13
CA ARG A 72 -5.13 -2.56 -8.47
C ARG A 72 -6.18 -1.94 -9.38
N ARG A 73 -5.92 -1.88 -10.69
CA ARG A 73 -6.87 -1.49 -11.75
C ARG A 73 -6.93 -2.57 -12.82
N SER A 74 -5.76 -2.96 -13.32
CA SER A 74 -5.53 -4.14 -14.16
C SER A 74 -4.06 -4.55 -14.00
N ALA A 75 -3.75 -5.82 -14.21
CA ALA A 75 -2.37 -6.26 -14.39
C ALA A 75 -1.84 -5.71 -15.73
N THR A 76 -0.56 -5.36 -15.74
CA THR A 76 0.19 -5.02 -16.95
C THR A 76 0.78 -6.29 -17.52
N VAL A 77 0.63 -6.47 -18.84
CA VAL A 77 1.15 -7.64 -19.56
C VAL A 77 2.05 -7.14 -20.69
N SER A 78 3.26 -7.68 -20.76
CA SER A 78 4.26 -7.36 -21.79
C SER A 78 4.74 -8.64 -22.45
N ALA A 79 4.87 -8.63 -23.79
CA ALA A 79 5.44 -9.75 -24.53
C ALA A 79 6.95 -9.86 -24.25
N LEU A 80 7.45 -11.10 -24.17
CA LEU A 80 8.88 -11.40 -24.11
C LEU A 80 9.36 -11.82 -25.50
N GLU A 81 10.67 -12.00 -25.65
CA GLU A 81 11.29 -12.46 -26.90
C GLU A 81 10.78 -13.85 -27.30
N ASP A 82 10.65 -14.75 -26.32
CA ASP A 82 9.95 -16.02 -26.51
C ASP A 82 8.44 -15.77 -26.59
N ALA A 83 7.84 -16.10 -27.74
CA ALA A 83 6.43 -15.90 -28.04
C ALA A 83 5.49 -16.68 -27.11
N GLU A 84 5.95 -17.79 -26.54
CA GLU A 84 5.17 -18.58 -25.57
C GLU A 84 5.08 -17.90 -24.20
N TRP A 85 5.95 -16.93 -23.90
CA TRP A 85 6.05 -16.31 -22.60
C TRP A 85 5.63 -14.84 -22.59
N ILE A 86 5.12 -14.41 -21.44
CA ILE A 86 4.73 -13.03 -21.16
C ILE A 86 5.20 -12.65 -19.76
N ALA A 87 5.56 -11.38 -19.59
CA ALA A 87 5.81 -10.79 -18.29
C ALA A 87 4.53 -10.14 -17.77
N VAL A 88 4.15 -10.47 -16.54
CA VAL A 88 3.00 -9.90 -15.85
C VAL A 88 3.48 -9.09 -14.66
N SER A 89 3.00 -7.85 -14.55
CA SER A 89 3.24 -6.96 -13.41
C SER A 89 1.91 -6.56 -12.80
N SER A 90 1.71 -6.86 -11.52
CA SER A 90 0.41 -6.70 -10.87
C SER A 90 0.56 -6.28 -9.40
N MET A 91 -0.11 -5.18 -9.04
CA MET A 91 -0.23 -4.77 -7.64
C MET A 91 -1.27 -5.62 -6.93
N LYS A 92 -0.88 -6.28 -5.84
CA LYS A 92 -1.78 -7.03 -4.96
C LYS A 92 -1.77 -6.42 -3.56
N ARG A 93 -2.92 -6.45 -2.89
CA ARG A 93 -3.02 -6.04 -1.48
C ARG A 93 -2.23 -7.03 -0.60
N GLN A 94 -1.36 -6.52 0.26
CA GLN A 94 -0.65 -7.34 1.24
C GLN A 94 -1.66 -7.94 2.22
N ARG A 95 -1.60 -9.27 2.43
CA ARG A 95 -2.30 -9.90 3.54
C ARG A 95 -1.54 -9.50 4.82
N GLN A 96 -2.26 -8.90 5.76
CA GLN A 96 -1.77 -8.73 7.13
C GLN A 96 -1.73 -10.08 7.83
#